data_AF-A0A9D1BWN3-F1
#
_entry.id   AF-A0A9D1BWN3-F1
#
_cell.length_a   1.000
_cell.length_b   1.000
_cell.length_c   1.000
_cell.angle_alpha   90.00
_cell.angle_beta   90.00
_cell.angle_gamma   90.00
#
_symmetry.space_group_name_H-M   'P 1'
#
loop_
_entity.id
_entity.type
_entity.pdbx_description
1 polymer ?
#
loop_
_entity_poly.entity_id
_entity_poly.type
_entity_poly.pdbx_seq_one_letter_code
_entity_poly.pdbx_strand_id
1 'polypeptide(L)'
;MIQCNDSPSKDSQPTNQSKSSSSSVGKFVKIPEKESNIKFSNPNKETWDRYIRNFNYMYNGSGVAVGDINNDGLPDIYLVSNTTSNKLFLNKGDFRFEDITTKAKVDGGGGWHNGAFMVD
;
A
#
# COMPACT_ATOMS: atom_id res chain seq x y z
N MET A 1 -12.16 6.14 -19.60
CA MET A 1 -13.22 6.01 -20.62
C MET A 1 -13.61 4.54 -20.68
N ILE A 2 -14.86 4.21 -20.39
CA ILE A 2 -15.39 2.83 -20.40
C ILE A 2 -16.42 2.77 -21.52
N GLN A 3 -16.39 1.70 -22.32
CA GLN A 3 -17.41 1.46 -23.34
C GLN A 3 -17.90 0.01 -23.25
N CYS A 4 -19.20 -0.17 -23.07
CA CYS A 4 -19.94 -1.43 -23.18
C CYS A 4 -20.65 -1.45 -24.53
N ASN A 5 -20.73 -2.62 -25.17
CA ASN A 5 -21.59 -2.85 -26.32
C ASN A 5 -22.53 -4.03 -26.04
N ASP A 6 -23.80 -3.84 -26.40
CA ASP A 6 -24.94 -4.71 -26.09
C ASP A 6 -25.24 -5.78 -27.17
N SER A 7 -25.95 -6.83 -26.72
CA SER A 7 -27.06 -7.54 -27.39
C SER A 7 -26.81 -8.90 -28.12
N PRO A 8 -27.83 -9.80 -28.20
CA PRO A 8 -27.75 -11.18 -27.66
C PRO A 8 -28.14 -12.31 -28.65
N SER A 9 -28.02 -13.60 -28.24
CA SER A 9 -29.11 -14.63 -28.29
C SER A 9 -28.68 -16.12 -28.45
N LYS A 10 -29.45 -16.98 -27.74
CA LYS A 10 -29.94 -18.36 -28.00
C LYS A 10 -29.16 -19.63 -27.58
N ASP A 11 -29.95 -20.49 -26.94
CA ASP A 11 -29.66 -21.80 -26.32
C ASP A 11 -29.26 -22.93 -27.28
N SER A 12 -28.39 -23.83 -26.81
CA SER A 12 -28.45 -25.28 -27.07
C SER A 12 -27.41 -26.05 -26.22
N GLN A 13 -27.86 -27.01 -25.39
CA GLN A 13 -27.02 -28.07 -24.80
C GLN A 13 -27.02 -29.31 -25.73
N PRO A 14 -26.24 -30.40 -25.55
CA PRO A 14 -25.18 -30.72 -24.56
C PRO A 14 -23.87 -31.27 -25.21
N THR A 15 -22.76 -31.44 -24.46
CA THR A 15 -21.81 -32.58 -24.59
C THR A 15 -20.65 -32.49 -23.60
N ASN A 16 -20.17 -33.67 -23.22
CA ASN A 16 -19.19 -33.94 -22.19
C ASN A 16 -17.74 -33.62 -22.63
N GLN A 17 -16.91 -33.29 -21.64
CA GLN A 17 -15.46 -33.04 -21.69
C GLN A 17 -14.97 -31.68 -22.22
N SER A 18 -14.71 -30.76 -21.28
CA SER A 18 -13.41 -30.09 -21.21
C SER A 18 -13.12 -29.72 -19.75
N LYS A 19 -11.88 -29.88 -19.31
CA LYS A 19 -11.37 -29.24 -18.10
C LYS A 19 -11.55 -27.73 -18.28
N SER A 20 -12.59 -27.15 -17.69
CA SER A 20 -12.81 -25.71 -17.68
C SER A 20 -11.95 -25.07 -16.60
N SER A 21 -10.70 -24.81 -16.93
CA SER A 21 -9.92 -23.71 -16.36
C SER A 21 -10.67 -22.39 -16.59
N SER A 22 -11.15 -21.75 -15.52
CA SER A 22 -11.34 -20.29 -15.41
C SER A 22 -12.26 -19.95 -14.23
N SER A 23 -11.67 -19.59 -13.09
CA SER A 23 -12.31 -18.62 -12.18
C SER A 23 -11.27 -17.58 -11.78
N SER A 24 -10.97 -16.65 -12.68
CA SER A 24 -10.18 -15.46 -12.32
C SER A 24 -11.05 -14.54 -11.48
N VAL A 25 -11.00 -14.63 -10.15
CA VAL A 25 -11.62 -13.61 -9.29
C VAL A 25 -10.68 -13.21 -8.16
N GLY A 26 -9.72 -12.37 -8.56
CA GLY A 26 -8.73 -11.68 -7.72
C GLY A 26 -7.45 -11.41 -8.51
N LYS A 27 -7.30 -10.21 -9.10
CA LYS A 27 -6.05 -9.78 -9.76
C LYS A 27 -4.95 -9.39 -8.78
N PHE A 28 -5.27 -9.38 -7.49
CA PHE A 28 -4.34 -9.03 -6.43
C PHE A 28 -3.96 -10.29 -5.66
N VAL A 29 -2.66 -10.49 -5.50
CA VAL A 29 -2.09 -11.54 -4.67
C VAL A 29 -1.52 -10.87 -3.43
N LYS A 30 -1.87 -11.40 -2.26
CA LYS A 30 -1.30 -10.94 -0.99
C LYS A 30 0.16 -11.39 -0.91
N ILE A 31 1.06 -10.45 -0.75
CA ILE A 31 2.47 -10.73 -0.44
C ILE A 31 2.62 -10.72 1.09
N PRO A 32 3.07 -11.82 1.72
CA PRO A 32 3.29 -11.86 3.16
C PRO A 32 4.43 -10.92 3.61
N GLU A 33 4.35 -10.41 4.84
CA GLU A 33 5.43 -9.61 5.46
C GLU A 33 6.79 -10.30 5.38
N LYS A 34 6.84 -11.62 5.56
CA LYS A 34 8.08 -12.41 5.49
C LYS A 34 8.71 -12.43 4.10
N GLU A 35 7.94 -12.16 3.07
CA GLU A 35 8.40 -12.11 1.69
C GLU A 35 8.77 -10.68 1.30
N SER A 36 7.94 -9.69 1.67
CA SER A 36 8.17 -8.30 1.31
C SER A 36 9.16 -7.56 2.22
N ASN A 37 9.36 -8.03 3.45
CA ASN A 37 10.05 -7.31 4.53
C ASN A 37 9.44 -5.94 4.89
N ILE A 38 8.22 -5.64 4.44
CA ILE A 38 7.52 -4.42 4.84
C ILE A 38 6.83 -4.67 6.18
N LYS A 39 7.38 -4.04 7.23
CA LYS A 39 6.76 -4.00 8.56
C LYS A 39 6.48 -2.55 8.97
N PHE A 40 5.21 -2.18 8.91
CA PHE A 40 4.76 -0.84 9.24
C PHE A 40 3.38 -0.87 9.92
N SER A 41 3.18 0.02 10.88
CA SER A 41 1.90 0.21 11.54
C SER A 41 1.76 1.68 11.93
N ASN A 42 0.57 2.24 11.72
CA ASN A 42 0.18 3.56 12.16
C ASN A 42 -0.89 3.41 13.26
N PRO A 43 -0.49 3.13 14.52
CA PRO A 43 -1.44 2.92 15.59
C PRO A 43 -2.07 4.24 16.03
N ASN A 44 -3.39 4.24 16.17
CA ASN A 44 -4.12 5.30 16.84
C ASN A 44 -4.31 4.90 18.31
N LYS A 45 -3.77 5.72 19.22
CA LYS A 45 -3.96 5.56 20.66
C LYS A 45 -4.66 6.81 21.18
N GLU A 46 -5.90 6.63 21.59
CA GLU A 46 -6.68 7.70 22.22
C GLU A 46 -6.11 8.02 23.60
N THR A 47 -5.94 9.32 23.85
CA THR A 47 -5.53 9.88 25.14
C THR A 47 -6.39 11.10 25.44
N TRP A 48 -6.37 11.61 26.68
CA TRP A 48 -7.15 12.79 27.04
C TRP A 48 -6.76 14.06 26.26
N ASP A 49 -5.51 14.19 25.85
CA ASP A 49 -5.04 15.26 24.97
C ASP A 49 -5.36 14.98 23.50
N ARG A 50 -5.43 13.70 23.12
CA ARG A 50 -5.68 13.25 21.75
C ARG A 50 -6.88 12.30 21.72
N TYR A 51 -8.06 12.86 21.96
CA TYR A 51 -9.33 12.22 21.64
C TYR A 51 -10.12 13.16 20.73
N ILE A 52 -11.09 12.62 20.00
CA ILE A 52 -11.70 13.31 18.87
C ILE A 52 -12.25 14.71 19.17
N ARG A 53 -12.79 14.98 20.38
CA ARG A 53 -13.29 16.33 20.70
C ARG A 53 -12.18 17.35 20.93
N ASN A 54 -10.99 16.91 21.35
CA ASN A 54 -9.84 17.78 21.59
C ASN A 54 -8.93 17.87 20.37
N PHE A 55 -8.85 16.81 19.56
CA PHE A 55 -7.99 16.74 18.39
C PHE A 55 -8.73 16.09 17.22
N ASN A 56 -9.34 16.94 16.38
CA ASN A 56 -10.17 16.50 15.25
C ASN A 56 -9.40 15.70 14.18
N TYR A 57 -8.07 15.72 14.19
CA TYR A 57 -7.22 14.97 13.25
C TYR A 57 -6.90 13.54 13.69
N MET A 58 -7.37 13.10 14.88
CA MET A 58 -7.06 11.78 15.46
C MET A 58 -7.24 10.60 14.51
N TYR A 59 -8.29 10.64 13.67
CA TYR A 59 -8.60 9.55 12.75
C TYR A 59 -8.22 9.88 11.30
N ASN A 60 -7.53 10.99 11.07
CA ASN A 60 -6.96 11.24 9.75
C ASN A 60 -5.80 10.27 9.57
N GLY A 61 -5.88 9.46 8.51
CA GLY A 61 -4.74 8.68 8.06
C GLY A 61 -3.54 9.56 7.75
N SER A 62 -2.38 8.93 7.63
CA SER A 62 -1.16 9.63 7.25
C SER A 62 -0.87 9.49 5.74
N GLY A 63 0.38 9.70 5.35
CA GLY A 63 0.82 9.68 3.95
C GLY A 63 1.51 8.40 3.50
N VAL A 64 1.47 8.19 2.19
CA VAL A 64 2.37 7.30 1.45
C VAL A 64 2.96 8.08 0.28
N ALA A 65 4.23 7.86 -0.01
CA ALA A 65 4.85 8.31 -1.26
C ALA A 65 5.61 7.15 -1.91
N VAL A 66 5.66 7.17 -3.23
CA VAL A 66 6.33 6.18 -4.07
C VAL A 66 7.14 6.92 -5.12
N GLY A 67 8.37 6.46 -5.37
CA GLY A 67 9.30 7.01 -6.36
C GLY A 67 10.61 6.24 -6.33
N ASP A 68 11.53 6.54 -7.24
CA ASP A 68 12.81 5.85 -7.41
C ASP A 68 13.96 6.71 -6.85
N ILE A 69 14.31 6.51 -5.58
CA ILE A 69 15.24 7.42 -4.88
C ILE A 69 16.70 7.14 -5.20
N ASN A 70 17.00 5.98 -5.78
CA ASN A 70 18.35 5.54 -6.12
C ASN A 70 18.56 5.36 -7.63
N ASN A 71 17.56 5.70 -8.44
CA ASN A 71 17.57 5.69 -9.91
C ASN A 71 17.91 4.29 -10.47
N ASP A 72 17.33 3.24 -9.88
CA ASP A 72 17.50 1.85 -10.34
C ASP A 72 16.32 1.30 -11.15
N GLY A 73 15.30 2.14 -11.37
CA GLY A 73 14.08 1.84 -12.11
C GLY A 73 13.04 1.09 -11.27
N LEU A 74 13.27 0.86 -9.98
CA LEU A 74 12.33 0.20 -9.08
C LEU A 74 11.63 1.23 -8.18
N PRO A 75 10.31 1.10 -7.95
CA PRO A 75 9.60 2.00 -7.07
C PRO A 75 9.88 1.69 -5.60
N ASP A 76 10.42 2.66 -4.88
CA ASP A 76 10.60 2.67 -3.43
C ASP A 76 9.34 3.19 -2.71
N ILE A 77 9.24 2.92 -1.41
CA ILE A 77 8.05 3.25 -0.63
C ILE A 77 8.43 4.04 0.63
N TYR A 78 7.82 5.20 0.81
CA TYR A 78 7.85 5.95 2.07
C TYR A 78 6.47 5.91 2.74
N LEU A 79 6.40 5.34 3.95
CA LEU A 79 5.20 5.24 4.77
C LEU A 79 5.31 6.18 5.97
N VAL A 80 4.32 7.04 6.15
CA VAL A 80 4.26 7.99 7.24
C VAL A 80 3.31 7.47 8.32
N SER A 81 3.72 7.57 9.58
CA SER A 81 2.86 7.28 10.73
C SER A 81 2.50 8.58 11.43
N ASN A 82 1.27 8.70 11.90
CA ASN A 82 0.83 9.90 12.61
C ASN A 82 1.61 10.11 13.90
N THR A 83 1.86 9.05 14.68
CA THR A 83 2.41 9.18 16.04
C THR A 83 3.68 8.40 16.29
N THR A 84 4.07 7.52 15.36
CA THR A 84 5.28 6.72 15.45
C THR A 84 6.24 7.08 14.33
N SER A 85 7.40 6.42 14.32
CA SER A 85 8.42 6.61 13.27
C SER A 85 7.86 6.29 11.88
N ASN A 86 8.20 7.16 10.92
CA ASN A 86 8.00 6.94 9.49
C ASN A 86 9.00 5.90 8.98
N LYS A 87 8.71 5.28 7.83
CA LYS A 87 9.55 4.22 7.26
C LYS A 87 9.83 4.44 5.78
N LEU A 88 11.10 4.38 5.41
CA LEU A 88 11.54 4.36 4.02
C LEU A 88 12.05 2.96 3.66
N PHE A 89 11.45 2.39 2.64
CA PHE A 89 11.70 1.05 2.14
C PHE A 89 12.29 1.13 0.73
N LEU A 90 13.55 0.71 0.59
CA LEU A 90 14.22 0.59 -0.70
C LEU A 90 13.84 -0.73 -1.37
N ASN A 91 13.39 -0.69 -2.61
CA ASN A 91 13.03 -1.87 -3.37
C ASN A 91 14.28 -2.62 -3.83
N LYS A 92 14.31 -3.94 -3.61
CA LYS A 92 15.42 -4.81 -4.01
C LYS A 92 15.05 -5.74 -5.18
N GLY A 93 13.88 -5.53 -5.79
CA GLY A 93 13.28 -6.41 -6.78
C GLY A 93 12.38 -7.46 -6.15
N ASP A 94 11.54 -8.11 -6.96
CA ASP A 94 10.64 -9.20 -6.55
C ASP A 94 9.74 -8.86 -5.34
N PHE A 95 9.33 -7.59 -5.24
CA PHE A 95 8.57 -7.05 -4.10
C PHE A 95 9.24 -7.24 -2.73
N ARG A 96 10.57 -7.37 -2.68
CA ARG A 96 11.37 -7.42 -1.46
C ARG A 96 11.93 -6.03 -1.16
N PHE A 97 11.81 -5.61 0.08
CA PHE A 97 12.21 -4.27 0.49
C PHE A 97 13.26 -4.30 1.61
N GLU A 98 14.08 -3.25 1.65
CA GLU A 98 15.05 -2.99 2.71
C GLU A 98 14.64 -1.72 3.47
N ASP A 99 14.50 -1.81 4.79
CA ASP A 99 14.26 -0.62 5.63
C ASP A 99 15.56 0.19 5.73
N ILE A 100 15.60 1.32 5.03
CA ILE A 100 16.74 2.25 5.01
C ILE A 100 16.47 3.52 5.82
N THR A 101 15.40 3.55 6.64
CA THR A 101 14.93 4.73 7.38
C THR A 101 16.05 5.42 8.16
N THR A 102 16.80 4.65 8.95
CA THR A 102 17.89 5.18 9.79
C THR A 102 19.04 5.71 8.95
N LYS A 103 19.38 5.02 7.86
CA LYS A 103 20.46 5.41 6.94
C LYS A 103 20.12 6.73 6.24
N ALA A 104 18.87 6.89 5.83
CA ALA A 104 18.37 8.09 5.17
C ALA A 104 18.01 9.24 6.13
N LYS A 105 17.89 8.98 7.44
CA LYS A 105 17.51 9.97 8.47
C LYS A 105 16.14 10.61 8.21
N VAL A 106 15.17 9.78 7.84
CA VAL A 106 13.79 10.20 7.47
C VAL A 106 12.74 9.56 8.37
N ASP A 107 13.09 9.27 9.63
CA ASP A 107 12.17 8.68 10.61
C ASP A 107 11.03 9.63 11.04
N GLY A 108 11.10 10.91 10.65
CA GLY A 108 10.13 11.96 10.96
C GLY A 108 10.35 12.63 12.32
N GLY A 109 11.22 12.08 13.17
CA GLY A 109 11.38 12.51 14.55
C GLY A 109 10.10 12.31 15.38
N GLY A 110 9.90 13.17 16.38
CA GLY A 110 8.71 13.16 17.23
C GLY A 110 7.67 14.18 16.77
N GLY A 111 6.39 13.83 16.82
CA GLY A 111 5.32 14.76 16.49
C GLY A 111 4.08 14.08 15.92
N TRP A 112 3.28 14.88 15.21
CA TRP A 112 2.15 14.40 14.41
C TRP A 112 2.45 14.57 12.92
N HIS A 113 2.45 13.49 12.14
CA HIS A 113 2.76 13.52 10.71
C HIS A 113 1.51 13.24 9.84
N ASN A 114 1.30 14.02 8.78
CA ASN A 114 0.02 14.03 8.04
C ASN A 114 0.07 13.46 6.62
N GLY A 115 1.21 13.56 5.94
CA GLY A 115 1.28 13.30 4.50
C GLY A 115 2.71 13.14 4.01
N ALA A 116 2.86 12.61 2.80
CA ALA A 116 4.13 12.53 2.10
C ALA A 116 3.90 12.79 0.61
N PHE A 117 4.91 13.36 -0.03
CA PHE A 117 5.10 13.37 -1.46
C PHE A 117 6.58 13.08 -1.74
N MET A 118 6.87 12.56 -2.90
CA MET A 118 8.23 12.27 -3.36
C MET A 118 8.38 12.88 -4.75
N VAL A 119 9.58 13.33 -5.06
CA VAL A 119 9.99 13.78 -6.39
C VAL A 119 11.26 13.02 -6.70
N ASP A 120 11.26 12.27 -7.80
CA ASP A 120 12.45 11.67 -8.42
C ASP A 120 12.69 12.27 -9.81
#